data_AF-D5U812-F1
#
_entry.id   AF-D5U812-F1
#
_cell.length_a   1.000
_cell.length_b   1.000
_cell.length_c   1.000
_cell.angle_alpha   90.00
_cell.angle_beta   90.00
_cell.angle_gamma   90.00
#
_symmetry.space_group_name_H-M   'P 1'
#
loop_
_entity.id
_entity.type
_entity.pdbx_description
1 polymer ?
#
loop_
_entity_poly.entity_id
_entity_poly.type
_entity_poly.pdbx_seq_one_letter_code
_entity_poly.pdbx_strand_id
1 'polypeptide(L)'
;MKNTIFIILSMLLAVLLLNTCNSRFNPRYYYQEMSRSNSDISGDTDEPDIGGEGILSDAEDPFKTGEWNNDDYGGFTLDLDSEYVIAASFGLKNEPTYMLIKDDTWKPLDLSRNEYYYDGTNTKAAGFTVTKVKYYMYKNMNPTFSSTSAYNKSDRLERFWFYRFTGSAGLDTDNYLIAIDRYSKLVFAFAIPTKWKLIFGIPAPMEWGAVELGWEASADSATLNEQNKFAVEGLTYFYEYDPVGIVHSDGTIEIYPWCTLSIANDNSYAPRLDGSPTDLKRNVASNGSPGRSPYLPMKIVEKNKIALQVQDLQIQNISAQSLSKKLGGASEYLNYAGFSYDIRLSYNLNTDTINYNVIASKGKPSLFFDSLTTVNVGESKSILSTIYTLDVQYDDSDEIYFYLDASITMYDRTYKIPQIDSASILIEQDKPLIKFRYDKTQDMFVFDSSSGDVSDVSFDRTFTLKKGETKQFEITINNSSIGANEASGSIKLIYSLTY
;
A
#
# COMPACT_ATOMS: atom_id res chain seq x y z
N MET A 1 -73.26 -8.00 -12.93
CA MET A 1 -72.34 -7.07 -12.22
C MET A 1 -70.97 -7.69 -11.92
N LYS A 2 -70.84 -8.92 -11.42
CA LYS A 2 -69.52 -9.57 -11.18
C LYS A 2 -68.65 -9.74 -12.43
N ASN A 3 -69.22 -10.14 -13.56
CA ASN A 3 -68.43 -10.36 -14.79
C ASN A 3 -67.97 -9.06 -15.46
N THR A 4 -68.75 -7.97 -15.32
CA THR A 4 -68.38 -6.64 -15.85
C THR A 4 -67.24 -6.03 -15.05
N ILE A 5 -67.22 -6.22 -13.72
CA ILE A 5 -66.14 -5.77 -12.84
C ILE A 5 -64.85 -6.57 -13.12
N PHE A 6 -64.93 -7.88 -13.35
CA PHE A 6 -63.75 -8.70 -13.67
C PHE A 6 -63.11 -8.33 -15.02
N ILE A 7 -63.92 -8.02 -16.03
CA ILE A 7 -63.43 -7.56 -17.34
C ILE A 7 -62.81 -6.16 -17.25
N ILE A 8 -63.41 -5.25 -16.47
CA ILE A 8 -62.83 -3.91 -16.22
C ILE A 8 -61.53 -4.02 -15.41
N LEU A 9 -61.45 -4.93 -14.43
CA LEU A 9 -60.23 -5.18 -13.65
C LEU A 9 -59.11 -5.83 -14.50
N SER A 10 -59.44 -6.76 -15.40
CA SER A 10 -58.49 -7.33 -16.36
C SER A 10 -58.05 -6.34 -17.44
N MET A 11 -58.92 -5.42 -17.88
CA MET A 11 -58.53 -4.33 -18.78
C MET A 11 -57.66 -3.29 -18.06
N LEU A 12 -57.95 -2.95 -16.80
CA LEU A 12 -57.08 -2.07 -16.01
C LEU A 12 -55.71 -2.72 -15.73
N LEU A 13 -55.66 -4.04 -15.50
CA LEU A 13 -54.41 -4.79 -15.32
C LEU A 13 -53.60 -4.89 -16.63
N ALA A 14 -54.27 -5.02 -17.78
CA ALA A 14 -53.62 -5.00 -19.10
C ALA A 14 -53.11 -3.59 -19.48
N VAL A 15 -53.80 -2.52 -19.08
CA VAL A 15 -53.36 -1.13 -19.30
C VAL A 15 -52.24 -0.71 -18.32
N LEU A 16 -52.16 -1.32 -17.14
CA LEU A 16 -51.04 -1.18 -16.19
C LEU A 16 -49.78 -1.95 -16.61
N LEU A 17 -49.92 -3.02 -17.41
CA LEU A 17 -48.81 -3.82 -17.94
C LEU A 17 -48.26 -3.29 -19.29
N LEU A 18 -48.95 -2.36 -19.95
CA LEU A 18 -48.51 -1.77 -21.23
C LEU A 18 -47.87 -0.37 -21.10
N ASN A 19 -47.70 0.15 -19.87
CA ASN A 19 -47.15 1.49 -19.64
C ASN A 19 -45.94 1.55 -18.68
N THR A 20 -45.30 0.43 -18.37
CA THR A 20 -44.00 0.48 -17.69
C THR A 20 -42.88 0.54 -18.71
N CYS A 21 -42.58 1.78 -19.07
CA CYS A 21 -41.27 2.31 -19.44
C CYS A 21 -40.32 1.37 -20.18
N ASN A 22 -40.22 1.65 -21.48
CA ASN A 22 -39.05 1.43 -22.31
C ASN A 22 -37.88 2.34 -21.85
N SER A 23 -37.51 2.30 -20.56
CA SER A 23 -36.35 3.02 -20.07
C SER A 23 -35.11 2.23 -20.48
N ARG A 24 -34.53 2.64 -21.60
CA ARG A 24 -33.13 2.34 -21.90
C ARG A 24 -32.32 2.69 -20.65
N PHE A 25 -31.56 1.72 -20.16
CA PHE A 25 -30.58 1.86 -19.09
C PHE A 25 -29.84 3.20 -19.19
N ASN A 26 -29.85 3.98 -18.12
CA ASN A 26 -29.10 5.22 -18.03
C ASN A 26 -28.39 5.28 -16.66
N PRO A 27 -27.10 4.91 -16.60
CA PRO A 27 -26.34 4.93 -15.34
C PRO A 27 -26.23 6.34 -14.72
N ARG A 28 -26.55 7.41 -15.46
CA ARG A 28 -26.46 8.83 -15.05
C ARG A 28 -27.23 9.22 -13.78
N TYR A 29 -28.37 8.58 -13.47
CA TYR A 29 -29.17 8.96 -12.29
C TYR A 29 -28.43 8.71 -10.97
N TYR A 30 -27.61 7.67 -10.91
CA TYR A 30 -27.02 7.21 -9.65
C TYR A 30 -25.67 7.87 -9.32
N TYR A 31 -24.93 8.32 -10.32
CA TYR A 31 -23.73 9.15 -10.10
C TYR A 31 -24.09 10.54 -9.52
N GLN A 32 -25.31 11.04 -9.77
CA GLN A 32 -25.82 12.27 -9.14
C GLN A 32 -26.09 12.12 -7.63
N GLU A 33 -26.32 10.91 -7.12
CA GLU A 33 -26.40 10.66 -5.67
C GLU A 33 -25.00 10.59 -5.04
N MET A 34 -23.97 10.13 -5.77
CA MET A 34 -22.57 10.17 -5.30
C MET A 34 -22.00 11.59 -5.16
N SER A 35 -22.44 12.56 -5.96
CA SER A 35 -22.00 13.95 -5.82
C SER A 35 -22.72 14.73 -4.71
N ARG A 36 -23.82 14.20 -4.16
CA ARG A 36 -24.62 14.88 -3.11
C ARG A 36 -24.04 14.77 -1.70
N SER A 37 -23.03 13.93 -1.48
CA SER A 37 -22.29 13.85 -0.21
C SER A 37 -21.14 14.87 -0.07
N ASN A 38 -20.89 15.70 -1.10
CA ASN A 38 -19.99 16.87 -1.02
C ASN A 38 -20.73 18.09 -1.59
N SER A 39 -20.82 19.16 -0.80
CA SER A 39 -21.59 20.36 -1.11
C SER A 39 -21.20 21.06 -2.43
N ASP A 40 -22.24 21.60 -3.09
CA ASP A 40 -22.25 22.69 -4.08
C ASP A 40 -21.62 22.47 -5.46
N ILE A 41 -22.26 21.68 -6.33
CA ILE A 41 -22.16 21.89 -7.79
C ILE A 41 -23.53 21.76 -8.45
N SER A 42 -24.05 22.88 -8.96
CA SER A 42 -25.20 22.93 -9.85
C SER A 42 -24.77 22.69 -11.29
N GLY A 43 -25.41 21.73 -11.94
CA GLY A 43 -25.64 21.71 -13.39
C GLY A 43 -24.45 21.39 -14.30
N ASP A 44 -24.22 20.10 -14.54
CA ASP A 44 -23.87 19.61 -15.90
C ASP A 44 -24.27 18.12 -16.04
N THR A 45 -24.55 17.69 -17.27
CA THR A 45 -25.28 16.44 -17.61
C THR A 45 -24.42 15.29 -18.16
N ASP A 46 -23.15 15.23 -17.76
CA ASP A 46 -22.20 14.28 -18.33
C ASP A 46 -22.23 12.89 -17.69
N GLU A 47 -21.87 11.88 -18.49
CA GLU A 47 -21.64 10.50 -18.04
C GLU A 47 -20.39 10.45 -17.14
N PRO A 48 -20.37 9.56 -16.14
CA PRO A 48 -19.29 9.47 -15.16
C PRO A 48 -17.94 9.13 -15.80
N ASP A 49 -16.91 9.84 -15.38
CA ASP A 49 -15.51 9.54 -15.66
C ASP A 49 -14.78 9.47 -14.32
N ILE A 50 -14.32 8.29 -13.92
CA ILE A 50 -13.50 8.10 -12.71
C ILE A 50 -12.06 8.60 -12.91
N GLY A 51 -11.79 9.24 -14.05
CA GLY A 51 -10.47 9.72 -14.45
C GLY A 51 -9.66 8.64 -15.16
N GLY A 52 -8.59 9.08 -15.81
CA GLY A 52 -7.55 8.18 -16.31
C GLY A 52 -6.71 7.63 -15.16
N GLU A 53 -6.02 6.53 -15.42
CA GLU A 53 -5.21 5.85 -14.42
C GLU A 53 -3.94 6.66 -14.09
N GLY A 54 -3.48 6.59 -12.83
CA GLY A 54 -2.22 7.19 -12.43
C GLY A 54 -1.04 6.57 -13.18
N ILE A 55 -0.07 7.38 -13.62
CA ILE A 55 1.11 6.91 -14.34
C ILE A 55 2.02 6.18 -13.34
N LEU A 56 2.03 4.86 -13.39
CA LEU A 56 3.05 4.03 -12.74
C LEU A 56 4.32 4.01 -13.63
N SER A 57 5.49 3.83 -13.02
CA SER A 57 6.69 3.57 -13.81
C SER A 57 6.59 2.19 -14.49
N ASP A 58 7.31 1.99 -15.60
CA ASP A 58 7.24 0.73 -16.35
C ASP A 58 7.60 -0.50 -15.51
N ALA A 59 8.48 -0.34 -14.51
CA ALA A 59 8.88 -1.40 -13.60
C ALA A 59 7.82 -1.73 -12.54
N GLU A 60 6.86 -0.82 -12.32
CA GLU A 60 5.82 -0.94 -11.30
C GLU A 60 4.43 -1.19 -11.91
N ASP A 61 4.31 -1.08 -13.23
CA ASP A 61 3.06 -1.31 -13.94
C ASP A 61 2.84 -2.82 -14.18
N PRO A 62 1.83 -3.46 -13.55
CA PRO A 62 1.54 -4.88 -13.77
C PRO A 62 1.05 -5.18 -15.20
N PHE A 63 0.64 -4.18 -15.98
CA PHE A 63 0.34 -4.34 -17.41
C PHE A 63 1.60 -4.36 -18.29
N LYS A 64 2.77 -4.03 -17.71
CA LYS A 64 4.07 -4.07 -18.38
C LYS A 64 5.02 -5.11 -17.78
N THR A 65 4.75 -5.56 -16.56
CA THR A 65 5.58 -6.51 -15.81
C THR A 65 4.81 -7.80 -15.52
N GLY A 66 5.46 -8.95 -15.76
CA GLY A 66 4.88 -10.27 -15.48
C GLY A 66 4.50 -11.08 -16.73
N GLU A 67 4.55 -12.41 -16.58
CA GLU A 67 4.30 -13.38 -17.66
C GLU A 67 2.86 -13.33 -18.18
N TRP A 68 1.91 -12.89 -17.36
CA TRP A 68 0.48 -12.75 -17.73
C TRP A 68 0.24 -11.69 -18.81
N ASN A 69 1.26 -10.93 -19.19
CA ASN A 69 1.21 -9.96 -20.30
C ASN A 69 1.54 -10.61 -21.67
N ASN A 70 1.85 -11.91 -21.70
CA ASN A 70 1.99 -12.66 -22.94
C ASN A 70 0.61 -13.08 -23.46
N ASP A 71 0.38 -12.94 -24.77
CA ASP A 71 -0.90 -13.28 -25.41
C ASP A 71 -1.18 -14.79 -25.38
N ASP A 72 -0.14 -15.62 -25.36
CA ASP A 72 -0.18 -17.07 -25.22
C ASP A 72 0.00 -17.58 -23.77
N TYR A 73 -0.10 -16.70 -22.77
CA TYR A 73 0.07 -17.06 -21.36
C TYR A 73 -0.74 -18.32 -20.98
N GLY A 74 -0.09 -19.26 -20.30
CA GLY A 74 -0.69 -20.55 -19.92
C GLY A 74 -0.94 -21.50 -21.09
N GLY A 75 -0.36 -21.24 -22.28
CA GLY A 75 -0.55 -22.04 -23.49
C GLY A 75 -1.91 -21.79 -24.16
N PHE A 76 -2.52 -20.64 -23.90
CA PHE A 76 -3.83 -20.33 -24.46
C PHE A 76 -3.70 -19.78 -25.88
N THR A 77 -4.37 -20.45 -26.82
CA THR A 77 -4.37 -20.08 -28.24
C THR A 77 -5.77 -19.81 -28.77
N LEU A 78 -6.78 -19.79 -27.90
CA LEU A 78 -8.17 -19.68 -28.31
C LEU A 78 -8.48 -18.23 -28.71
N ASP A 79 -8.93 -18.03 -29.94
CA ASP A 79 -9.45 -16.73 -30.33
C ASP A 79 -10.86 -16.56 -29.74
N LEU A 80 -10.99 -15.61 -28.83
CA LEU A 80 -12.21 -15.40 -28.09
C LEU A 80 -13.37 -14.85 -28.97
N ASP A 81 -13.12 -14.22 -30.14
CA ASP A 81 -14.16 -13.46 -30.89
C ASP A 81 -14.35 -13.84 -32.37
N SER A 82 -13.39 -14.47 -33.03
CA SER A 82 -13.57 -14.87 -34.44
C SER A 82 -14.36 -16.18 -34.58
N GLU A 83 -14.10 -17.16 -33.70
CA GLU A 83 -14.69 -18.50 -33.78
C GLU A 83 -15.65 -18.83 -32.63
N TYR A 84 -15.59 -18.08 -31.53
CA TYR A 84 -16.32 -18.40 -30.31
C TYR A 84 -17.25 -17.27 -29.88
N VAL A 85 -18.38 -17.68 -29.31
CA VAL A 85 -19.34 -16.81 -28.64
C VAL A 85 -19.60 -17.31 -27.22
N ILE A 86 -20.03 -16.43 -26.31
CA ILE A 86 -20.30 -16.82 -24.93
C ILE A 86 -21.70 -17.40 -24.77
N ALA A 87 -21.83 -18.48 -24.01
CA ALA A 87 -23.09 -18.97 -23.50
C ALA A 87 -23.08 -18.98 -21.98
N ALA A 88 -24.23 -18.70 -21.38
CA ALA A 88 -24.43 -18.70 -19.94
C ALA A 88 -25.63 -19.58 -19.55
N SER A 89 -25.54 -20.21 -18.39
CA SER A 89 -26.66 -20.84 -17.71
C SER A 89 -26.56 -20.56 -16.21
N PHE A 90 -27.69 -20.58 -15.52
CA PHE A 90 -27.75 -20.24 -14.11
C PHE A 90 -28.46 -21.34 -13.32
N GLY A 91 -27.86 -21.73 -12.20
CA GLY A 91 -28.39 -22.76 -11.33
C GLY A 91 -29.64 -22.33 -10.57
N LEU A 92 -30.06 -23.16 -9.60
CA LEU A 92 -31.29 -22.93 -8.84
C LEU A 92 -31.19 -21.72 -7.90
N LYS A 93 -29.98 -21.36 -7.51
CA LYS A 93 -29.67 -20.19 -6.67
C LYS A 93 -28.99 -19.09 -7.48
N ASN A 94 -29.21 -19.07 -8.80
CA ASN A 94 -28.62 -18.13 -9.76
C ASN A 94 -27.10 -18.17 -9.90
N GLU A 95 -26.45 -19.21 -9.40
CA GLU A 95 -25.03 -19.45 -9.60
C GLU A 95 -24.72 -19.59 -11.11
N PRO A 96 -23.81 -18.77 -11.67
CA PRO A 96 -23.58 -18.77 -13.11
C PRO A 96 -22.65 -19.90 -13.55
N THR A 97 -22.86 -20.37 -14.77
CA THR A 97 -21.95 -21.22 -15.52
C THR A 97 -21.78 -20.60 -16.90
N TYR A 98 -20.53 -20.43 -17.35
CA TYR A 98 -20.21 -19.83 -18.64
C TYR A 98 -19.38 -20.77 -19.49
N MET A 99 -19.49 -20.63 -20.80
CA MET A 99 -18.69 -21.37 -21.76
C MET A 99 -18.54 -20.58 -23.05
N LEU A 100 -17.38 -20.70 -23.69
CA LEU A 100 -17.15 -20.25 -25.05
C LEU A 100 -17.47 -21.40 -25.99
N ILE A 101 -18.40 -21.16 -26.93
CA ILE A 101 -18.93 -22.19 -27.83
C ILE A 101 -18.82 -21.76 -29.28
N LYS A 102 -18.74 -22.76 -30.17
CA LYS A 102 -18.85 -22.58 -31.62
C LYS A 102 -20.32 -22.72 -32.03
N ASP A 103 -21.07 -21.62 -31.99
CA ASP A 103 -22.52 -21.60 -32.28
C ASP A 103 -22.87 -20.59 -33.37
N ASP A 104 -22.55 -19.31 -33.14
CA ASP A 104 -22.71 -18.22 -34.11
C ASP A 104 -21.45 -17.33 -34.09
N THR A 105 -21.50 -16.20 -34.76
CA THR A 105 -20.45 -15.19 -34.81
C THR A 105 -20.97 -13.85 -34.29
N TRP A 106 -20.07 -13.05 -33.72
CA TRP A 106 -20.39 -11.72 -33.22
C TRP A 106 -20.75 -10.75 -34.36
N LYS A 107 -21.95 -10.18 -34.28
CA LYS A 107 -22.46 -9.18 -35.24
C LYS A 107 -22.28 -7.77 -34.66
N PRO A 108 -21.74 -6.81 -35.42
CA PRO A 108 -21.64 -5.42 -34.94
C PRO A 108 -23.00 -4.84 -34.57
N LEU A 109 -23.09 -4.15 -33.42
CA LEU A 109 -24.29 -3.42 -33.00
C LEU A 109 -24.04 -1.91 -32.92
N ASP A 110 -23.03 -1.50 -32.16
CA ASP A 110 -22.62 -0.11 -31.99
C ASP A 110 -21.09 -0.02 -31.97
N LEU A 111 -20.53 0.37 -33.12
CA LEU A 111 -19.08 0.50 -33.29
C LEU A 111 -18.48 1.65 -32.47
N SER A 112 -19.28 2.64 -32.04
CA SER A 112 -18.79 3.69 -31.15
C SER A 112 -18.56 3.20 -29.72
N ARG A 113 -19.16 2.05 -29.38
CA ARG A 113 -19.02 1.36 -28.09
C ARG A 113 -18.25 0.06 -28.19
N ASN A 114 -17.68 -0.25 -29.36
CA ASN A 114 -17.13 -1.57 -29.69
C ASN A 114 -18.08 -2.72 -29.30
N GLU A 115 -19.39 -2.50 -29.49
CA GLU A 115 -20.44 -3.41 -29.07
C GLU A 115 -20.83 -4.35 -30.21
N TYR A 116 -20.86 -5.63 -29.89
CA TYR A 116 -21.27 -6.72 -30.76
C TYR A 116 -22.34 -7.55 -30.06
N TYR A 117 -23.16 -8.26 -30.83
CA TYR A 117 -24.18 -9.16 -30.29
C TYR A 117 -24.28 -10.45 -31.09
N TYR A 118 -24.87 -11.48 -30.48
CA TYR A 118 -25.41 -12.61 -31.21
C TYR A 118 -26.69 -13.12 -30.51
N ASP A 119 -27.55 -13.79 -31.27
CA ASP A 119 -28.79 -14.35 -30.75
C ASP A 119 -28.51 -15.75 -30.18
N GLY A 120 -28.59 -15.87 -28.86
CA GLY A 120 -28.28 -17.10 -28.15
C GLY A 120 -29.44 -18.08 -28.13
N THR A 121 -29.13 -19.35 -27.90
CA THR A 121 -30.13 -20.38 -27.62
C THR A 121 -30.78 -20.17 -26.25
N ASN A 122 -31.98 -20.75 -26.06
CA ASN A 122 -32.67 -20.70 -24.78
C ASN A 122 -31.80 -21.30 -23.66
N THR A 123 -31.80 -20.67 -22.48
CA THR A 123 -31.05 -21.13 -21.31
C THR A 123 -31.96 -21.34 -20.10
N LYS A 124 -31.38 -21.55 -18.91
CA LYS A 124 -32.07 -21.76 -17.64
C LYS A 124 -31.57 -20.79 -16.59
N ALA A 125 -32.47 -20.34 -15.71
CA ALA A 125 -32.15 -19.57 -14.52
C ALA A 125 -33.18 -19.82 -13.42
N ALA A 126 -32.73 -20.10 -12.19
CA ALA A 126 -33.60 -20.40 -11.04
C ALA A 126 -34.68 -21.48 -11.32
N GLY A 127 -34.37 -22.45 -12.20
CA GLY A 127 -35.31 -23.49 -12.63
C GLY A 127 -36.29 -23.09 -13.73
N PHE A 128 -36.28 -21.84 -14.19
CA PHE A 128 -37.10 -21.35 -15.30
C PHE A 128 -36.33 -21.39 -16.63
N THR A 129 -37.06 -21.58 -17.74
CA THR A 129 -36.49 -21.41 -19.08
C THR A 129 -36.42 -19.93 -19.43
N VAL A 130 -35.23 -19.46 -19.79
CA VAL A 130 -35.00 -18.12 -20.33
C VAL A 130 -35.04 -18.20 -21.84
N THR A 131 -35.93 -17.43 -22.45
CA THR A 131 -36.14 -17.37 -23.91
C THR A 131 -35.68 -16.03 -24.48
N LYS A 132 -35.62 -15.90 -25.81
CA LYS A 132 -35.18 -14.67 -26.51
C LYS A 132 -33.80 -14.20 -26.03
N VAL A 133 -32.92 -15.16 -25.79
CA VAL A 133 -31.58 -14.89 -25.25
C VAL A 133 -30.77 -14.16 -26.30
N LYS A 134 -30.13 -13.07 -25.89
CA LYS A 134 -29.16 -12.33 -26.70
C LYS A 134 -27.97 -12.01 -25.85
N TYR A 135 -26.78 -12.29 -26.37
CA TYR A 135 -25.53 -11.93 -25.71
C TYR A 135 -24.91 -10.73 -26.40
N TYR A 136 -24.14 -9.99 -25.63
CA TYR A 136 -23.41 -8.82 -26.04
C TYR A 136 -21.96 -8.97 -25.60
N MET A 137 -21.06 -8.50 -26.45
CA MET A 137 -19.64 -8.40 -26.17
C MET A 137 -19.19 -6.98 -26.46
N TYR A 138 -18.44 -6.40 -25.53
CA TYR A 138 -17.83 -5.08 -25.69
C TYR A 138 -16.32 -5.27 -25.66
N LYS A 139 -15.66 -4.92 -26.76
CA LYS A 139 -14.19 -5.04 -26.85
C LYS A 139 -13.55 -3.77 -26.32
N ASN A 140 -12.68 -3.93 -25.33
CA ASN A 140 -11.79 -2.90 -24.83
C ASN A 140 -12.50 -1.73 -24.16
N MET A 141 -13.77 -1.91 -23.82
CA MET A 141 -14.63 -0.83 -23.35
C MET A 141 -15.62 -1.39 -22.33
N ASN A 142 -15.53 -0.91 -21.09
CA ASN A 142 -16.45 -1.31 -20.05
C ASN A 142 -17.82 -0.65 -20.32
N PRO A 143 -18.88 -1.44 -20.56
CA PRO A 143 -20.19 -0.92 -20.95
C PRO A 143 -20.92 -0.17 -19.84
N THR A 144 -20.45 -0.23 -18.59
CA THR A 144 -21.03 0.54 -17.47
C THR A 144 -20.61 2.03 -17.48
N PHE A 145 -19.66 2.40 -18.34
CA PHE A 145 -19.15 3.76 -18.50
C PHE A 145 -19.41 4.32 -19.90
N SER A 146 -19.16 5.63 -20.05
CA SER A 146 -19.22 6.32 -21.34
C SER A 146 -18.17 5.81 -22.30
N SER A 147 -18.48 5.66 -23.60
CA SER A 147 -17.45 5.38 -24.61
C SER A 147 -16.42 6.50 -24.76
N THR A 148 -16.72 7.70 -24.27
CA THR A 148 -15.80 8.85 -24.35
C THR A 148 -15.04 9.14 -23.05
N SER A 149 -15.29 8.37 -21.97
CA SER A 149 -14.60 8.56 -20.68
C SER A 149 -13.10 8.34 -20.80
N ALA A 150 -12.29 9.02 -19.98
CA ALA A 150 -10.85 8.78 -19.89
C ALA A 150 -10.56 7.34 -19.46
N TYR A 151 -11.38 6.77 -18.59
CA TYR A 151 -11.31 5.35 -18.22
C TYR A 151 -11.42 4.42 -19.45
N ASN A 152 -12.46 4.59 -20.28
CA ASN A 152 -12.61 3.78 -21.51
C ASN A 152 -11.60 4.10 -22.62
N LYS A 153 -10.77 5.12 -22.45
CA LYS A 153 -9.63 5.45 -23.32
C LYS A 153 -8.30 4.90 -22.82
N SER A 154 -8.29 4.21 -21.68
CA SER A 154 -7.08 3.58 -21.11
C SER A 154 -6.63 2.42 -21.99
N ASP A 155 -5.34 2.40 -22.36
CA ASP A 155 -4.72 1.29 -23.09
C ASP A 155 -4.82 -0.05 -22.32
N ARG A 156 -4.97 0.00 -21.00
CA ARG A 156 -5.14 -1.20 -20.16
C ARG A 156 -6.45 -1.93 -20.46
N LEU A 157 -7.49 -1.20 -20.87
CA LEU A 157 -8.75 -1.82 -21.25
C LEU A 157 -8.66 -2.63 -22.55
N GLU A 158 -7.64 -2.43 -23.39
CA GLU A 158 -7.44 -3.20 -24.64
C GLU A 158 -7.36 -4.72 -24.44
N ARG A 159 -7.17 -5.15 -23.20
CA ARG A 159 -7.09 -6.55 -22.80
C ARG A 159 -8.42 -7.18 -22.43
N PHE A 160 -9.46 -6.40 -22.19
CA PHE A 160 -10.68 -6.92 -21.57
C PHE A 160 -11.85 -6.93 -22.54
N TRP A 161 -12.53 -8.07 -22.60
CA TRP A 161 -13.81 -8.20 -23.28
C TRP A 161 -14.92 -8.44 -22.26
N PHE A 162 -15.91 -7.58 -22.32
CA PHE A 162 -17.00 -7.53 -21.36
C PHE A 162 -18.23 -8.20 -21.94
N TYR A 163 -18.85 -9.08 -21.17
CA TYR A 163 -20.03 -9.82 -21.61
C TYR A 163 -21.26 -9.42 -20.81
N ARG A 164 -22.39 -9.35 -21.51
CA ARG A 164 -23.72 -9.05 -20.98
C ARG A 164 -24.73 -9.91 -21.73
N PHE A 165 -25.87 -10.22 -21.12
CA PHE A 165 -26.96 -10.89 -21.81
C PHE A 165 -28.32 -10.30 -21.47
N THR A 166 -29.24 -10.43 -22.41
CA THR A 166 -30.67 -10.18 -22.20
C THR A 166 -31.46 -11.46 -22.48
N GLY A 167 -32.64 -11.56 -21.88
CA GLY A 167 -33.55 -12.68 -22.09
C GLY A 167 -34.88 -12.47 -21.38
N SER A 168 -35.77 -13.46 -21.46
CA SER A 168 -37.11 -13.38 -20.86
C SER A 168 -37.49 -14.70 -20.19
N ALA A 169 -37.77 -14.64 -18.89
CA ALA A 169 -38.23 -15.75 -18.05
C ALA A 169 -39.58 -15.41 -17.38
N GLY A 170 -40.50 -14.83 -18.15
CA GLY A 170 -41.73 -14.21 -17.65
C GLY A 170 -41.56 -12.73 -17.26
N LEU A 171 -40.33 -12.32 -16.96
CA LEU A 171 -39.87 -10.93 -16.93
C LEU A 171 -38.61 -10.82 -17.78
N ASP A 172 -38.45 -9.67 -18.43
CA ASP A 172 -37.25 -9.39 -19.21
C ASP A 172 -36.10 -9.10 -18.25
N THR A 173 -34.94 -9.66 -18.57
CA THR A 173 -33.72 -9.56 -17.78
C THR A 173 -32.60 -9.01 -18.63
N ASP A 174 -31.69 -8.31 -17.97
CA ASP A 174 -30.58 -7.58 -18.58
C ASP A 174 -29.40 -7.62 -17.60
N ASN A 175 -28.57 -8.65 -17.72
CA ASN A 175 -27.51 -8.91 -16.75
C ASN A 175 -26.14 -8.75 -17.39
N TYR A 176 -25.28 -8.04 -16.69
CA TYR A 176 -23.86 -8.09 -16.95
C TYR A 176 -23.30 -9.39 -16.38
N LEU A 177 -22.36 -10.00 -17.10
CA LEU A 177 -21.85 -11.32 -16.79
C LEU A 177 -20.45 -11.21 -16.17
N ILE A 178 -19.45 -11.05 -17.03
CA ILE A 178 -18.03 -11.15 -16.68
C ILE A 178 -17.19 -10.36 -17.68
N ALA A 179 -15.99 -9.96 -17.26
CA ALA A 179 -14.93 -9.47 -18.12
C ALA A 179 -13.85 -10.55 -18.24
N ILE A 180 -13.42 -10.86 -19.47
CA ILE A 180 -12.33 -11.81 -19.72
C ILE A 180 -11.11 -11.03 -20.17
N ASP A 181 -9.99 -11.23 -19.49
CA ASP A 181 -8.68 -10.75 -19.96
C ASP A 181 -8.15 -11.69 -21.05
N ARG A 182 -8.02 -11.18 -22.27
CA ARG A 182 -7.59 -11.96 -23.44
C ARG A 182 -6.13 -12.41 -23.37
N TYR A 183 -5.34 -11.97 -22.40
CA TYR A 183 -3.93 -12.37 -22.19
C TYR A 183 -3.78 -13.29 -20.98
N SER A 184 -4.20 -12.89 -19.78
CA SER A 184 -4.07 -13.77 -18.59
C SER A 184 -5.12 -14.87 -18.52
N LYS A 185 -6.24 -14.70 -19.25
CA LYS A 185 -7.42 -15.57 -19.30
C LYS A 185 -8.22 -15.59 -18.00
N LEU A 186 -7.84 -14.71 -17.08
CA LEU A 186 -8.55 -14.47 -15.85
C LEU A 186 -9.87 -13.77 -16.13
N VAL A 187 -10.87 -14.17 -15.35
CA VAL A 187 -12.24 -13.68 -15.45
C VAL A 187 -12.51 -12.82 -14.24
N PHE A 188 -13.06 -11.63 -14.47
CA PHE A 188 -13.34 -10.65 -13.44
C PHE A 188 -14.83 -10.27 -13.42
N ALA A 189 -15.35 -9.99 -12.24
CA ALA A 189 -16.60 -9.24 -12.11
C ALA A 189 -16.29 -7.77 -12.43
N PHE A 190 -17.06 -7.17 -13.33
CA PHE A 190 -16.96 -5.73 -13.66
C PHE A 190 -18.26 -4.97 -13.36
N ALA A 191 -19.32 -5.71 -13.06
CA ALA A 191 -20.62 -5.18 -12.75
C ALA A 191 -21.28 -6.00 -11.64
N ILE A 192 -22.12 -5.33 -10.87
CA ILE A 192 -22.75 -5.83 -9.65
C ILE A 192 -24.21 -5.36 -9.59
N PRO A 193 -25.14 -6.11 -9.00
CA PRO A 193 -26.53 -5.69 -8.84
C PRO A 193 -26.62 -4.45 -7.94
N THR A 194 -27.25 -3.40 -8.46
CA THR A 194 -27.57 -2.17 -7.71
C THR A 194 -29.04 -2.10 -7.34
N LYS A 195 -29.84 -3.06 -7.81
CA LYS A 195 -31.22 -3.22 -7.43
C LYS A 195 -31.73 -4.63 -7.65
N TRP A 196 -32.56 -5.06 -6.72
CA TRP A 196 -33.21 -6.35 -6.65
C TRP A 196 -34.72 -6.19 -6.59
N LYS A 197 -35.42 -7.21 -7.10
CA LYS A 197 -36.86 -7.39 -6.95
C LYS A 197 -37.17 -8.83 -6.56
N LEU A 198 -38.12 -9.00 -5.64
CA LEU A 198 -38.63 -10.33 -5.30
C LEU A 198 -39.70 -10.75 -6.31
N ILE A 199 -39.46 -11.87 -7.00
CA ILE A 199 -40.41 -12.52 -7.90
C ILE A 199 -40.81 -13.85 -7.25
N PHE A 200 -42.07 -13.95 -6.81
CA PHE A 200 -42.54 -15.12 -6.05
C PHE A 200 -41.64 -15.49 -4.84
N GLY A 201 -41.06 -14.48 -4.18
CA GLY A 201 -40.17 -14.66 -3.03
C GLY A 201 -38.71 -14.97 -3.38
N ILE A 202 -38.36 -15.06 -4.66
CA ILE A 202 -36.98 -15.26 -5.12
C ILE A 202 -36.41 -13.90 -5.54
N PRO A 203 -35.26 -13.47 -4.99
CA PRO A 203 -34.59 -12.25 -5.43
C PRO A 203 -34.05 -12.40 -6.86
N ALA A 204 -34.34 -11.41 -7.69
CA ALA A 204 -33.82 -11.30 -9.05
C ALA A 204 -33.16 -9.92 -9.25
N PRO A 205 -31.95 -9.85 -9.84
CA PRO A 205 -31.33 -8.59 -10.20
C PRO A 205 -32.18 -7.86 -11.22
N MET A 206 -32.41 -6.57 -11.00
CA MET A 206 -33.17 -5.71 -11.90
C MET A 206 -32.29 -4.64 -12.56
N GLU A 207 -31.31 -4.14 -11.81
CA GLU A 207 -30.39 -3.12 -12.26
C GLU A 207 -28.98 -3.50 -11.83
N TRP A 208 -28.01 -3.14 -12.65
CA TRP A 208 -26.60 -3.44 -12.47
C TRP A 208 -25.79 -2.15 -12.58
N GLY A 209 -24.74 -2.04 -11.79
CA GLY A 209 -23.79 -0.94 -11.77
C GLY A 209 -22.35 -1.43 -11.87
N ALA A 210 -21.42 -0.50 -12.01
CA ALA A 210 -19.99 -0.80 -12.12
C ALA A 210 -19.42 -1.28 -10.78
N VAL A 211 -18.41 -2.16 -10.80
CA VAL A 211 -17.68 -2.57 -9.60
C VAL A 211 -17.00 -1.39 -8.91
N GLU A 212 -16.56 -0.41 -9.70
CA GLU A 212 -15.91 0.82 -9.26
C GLU A 212 -16.79 1.69 -8.34
N LEU A 213 -18.10 1.41 -8.26
CA LEU A 213 -18.99 2.03 -7.26
C LEU A 213 -18.64 1.64 -5.82
N GLY A 214 -18.06 0.45 -5.63
CA GLY A 214 -17.61 -0.01 -4.33
C GLY A 214 -18.72 -0.44 -3.36
N TRP A 215 -19.96 -0.56 -3.82
CA TRP A 215 -21.08 -1.08 -3.05
C TRP A 215 -22.06 -1.83 -3.96
N GLU A 216 -22.73 -2.85 -3.43
CA GLU A 216 -23.83 -3.58 -4.09
C GLU A 216 -25.14 -3.42 -3.32
N ALA A 217 -26.27 -3.71 -3.98
CA ALA A 217 -27.56 -3.74 -3.30
C ALA A 217 -27.80 -5.10 -2.62
N SER A 218 -28.32 -5.08 -1.40
CA SER A 218 -28.70 -6.30 -0.69
C SER A 218 -29.92 -6.96 -1.34
N ALA A 219 -29.84 -8.28 -1.53
CA ALA A 219 -30.94 -9.12 -2.01
C ALA A 219 -31.77 -9.73 -0.85
N ASP A 220 -31.33 -9.55 0.40
CA ASP A 220 -32.08 -10.04 1.57
C ASP A 220 -33.43 -9.33 1.64
N SER A 221 -34.50 -10.10 1.87
CA SER A 221 -35.85 -9.56 1.97
C SER A 221 -36.01 -8.55 3.13
N ALA A 222 -35.21 -8.66 4.19
CA ALA A 222 -35.24 -7.75 5.33
C ALA A 222 -34.58 -6.39 5.04
N THR A 223 -33.57 -6.37 4.17
CA THR A 223 -32.75 -5.18 3.85
C THR A 223 -32.74 -4.92 2.35
N LEU A 224 -33.82 -5.27 1.64
CA LEU A 224 -33.84 -5.31 0.18
C LEU A 224 -33.49 -3.94 -0.40
N ASN A 225 -32.46 -3.90 -1.25
CA ASN A 225 -31.90 -2.69 -1.87
C ASN A 225 -31.12 -1.76 -0.93
N GLU A 226 -30.83 -2.15 0.31
CA GLU A 226 -29.85 -1.43 1.13
C GLU A 226 -28.44 -1.59 0.53
N GLN A 227 -27.59 -0.57 0.69
CA GLN A 227 -26.25 -0.55 0.13
C GLN A 227 -25.28 -1.30 1.04
N ASN A 228 -24.65 -2.34 0.48
CA ASN A 228 -23.58 -3.11 1.10
C ASN A 228 -22.24 -2.68 0.49
N LYS A 229 -21.42 -1.97 1.26
CA LYS A 229 -20.09 -1.55 0.80
C LYS A 229 -19.14 -2.74 0.76
N PHE A 230 -18.47 -2.92 -0.39
CA PHE A 230 -17.37 -3.88 -0.57
C PHE A 230 -16.05 -3.22 -0.96
N ALA A 231 -16.04 -1.91 -1.23
CA ALA A 231 -14.85 -1.18 -1.65
C ALA A 231 -13.68 -1.41 -0.70
N VAL A 232 -12.55 -1.82 -1.24
CA VAL A 232 -11.29 -1.96 -0.50
C VAL A 232 -10.44 -0.72 -0.74
N GLU A 233 -9.98 -0.09 0.33
CA GLU A 233 -9.09 1.06 0.23
C GLU A 233 -7.83 0.71 -0.57
N GLY A 234 -7.50 1.56 -1.55
CA GLY A 234 -6.36 1.35 -2.43
C GLY A 234 -6.68 0.63 -3.74
N LEU A 235 -7.84 -0.02 -3.86
CA LEU A 235 -8.39 -0.55 -5.11
C LEU A 235 -9.41 0.42 -5.72
N THR A 236 -9.29 0.64 -7.02
CA THR A 236 -10.11 1.53 -7.83
C THR A 236 -10.81 0.77 -8.95
N TYR A 237 -10.11 -0.12 -9.66
CA TYR A 237 -10.61 -0.73 -10.91
C TYR A 237 -11.04 -2.18 -10.71
N PHE A 238 -12.02 -2.65 -11.49
CA PHE A 238 -12.56 -4.01 -11.37
C PHE A 238 -11.49 -5.11 -11.44
N TYR A 239 -10.48 -4.93 -12.30
CA TYR A 239 -9.43 -5.91 -12.51
C TYR A 239 -8.41 -5.96 -11.37
N GLU A 240 -8.44 -5.04 -10.40
CA GLU A 240 -7.55 -5.07 -9.25
C GLU A 240 -8.06 -6.02 -8.14
N TYR A 241 -9.36 -6.34 -8.15
CA TYR A 241 -9.94 -7.37 -7.28
C TYR A 241 -9.60 -8.79 -7.74
N ASP A 242 -9.71 -9.76 -6.84
CA ASP A 242 -9.39 -11.15 -7.15
C ASP A 242 -10.29 -11.68 -8.29
N PRO A 243 -9.71 -12.40 -9.28
CA PRO A 243 -10.47 -13.01 -10.36
C PRO A 243 -11.57 -13.96 -9.83
N VAL A 244 -12.74 -13.88 -10.46
CA VAL A 244 -13.86 -14.79 -10.21
C VAL A 244 -13.69 -16.13 -10.91
N GLY A 245 -12.79 -16.22 -11.88
CA GLY A 245 -12.59 -17.43 -12.66
C GLY A 245 -11.41 -17.38 -13.64
N ILE A 246 -11.33 -18.40 -14.50
CA ILE A 246 -10.34 -18.53 -15.56
C ILE A 246 -10.93 -19.27 -16.77
N VAL A 247 -10.49 -18.90 -17.98
CA VAL A 247 -10.86 -19.60 -19.22
C VAL A 247 -9.83 -20.70 -19.52
N HIS A 248 -10.32 -21.90 -19.78
CA HIS A 248 -9.50 -23.03 -20.22
C HIS A 248 -9.36 -23.08 -21.75
N SER A 249 -8.36 -23.81 -22.22
CA SER A 249 -8.04 -23.93 -23.65
C SER A 249 -9.14 -24.60 -24.50
N ASP A 250 -10.06 -25.32 -23.87
CA ASP A 250 -11.22 -25.94 -24.52
C ASP A 250 -12.45 -25.01 -24.60
N GLY A 251 -12.35 -23.79 -24.09
CA GLY A 251 -13.44 -22.80 -24.04
C GLY A 251 -14.30 -22.88 -22.78
N THR A 252 -14.06 -23.85 -21.88
CA THR A 252 -14.72 -23.89 -20.58
C THR A 252 -14.29 -22.69 -19.73
N ILE A 253 -15.24 -22.06 -19.03
CA ILE A 253 -14.93 -21.00 -18.06
C ILE A 253 -15.17 -21.54 -16.65
N GLU A 254 -14.08 -21.76 -15.93
CA GLU A 254 -14.13 -22.11 -14.50
C GLU A 254 -14.46 -20.85 -13.71
N ILE A 255 -15.58 -20.85 -12.99
CA ILE A 255 -15.85 -19.88 -11.93
C ILE A 255 -15.45 -20.50 -10.60
N TYR A 256 -14.56 -19.84 -9.87
CA TYR A 256 -14.01 -20.38 -8.64
C TYR A 256 -15.10 -20.58 -7.57
N PRO A 257 -14.95 -21.60 -6.71
CA PRO A 257 -15.97 -21.95 -5.71
C PRO A 257 -16.37 -20.79 -4.79
N TRP A 258 -15.44 -19.88 -4.46
CA TRP A 258 -15.77 -18.76 -3.60
C TRP A 258 -16.85 -17.85 -4.19
N CYS A 259 -16.84 -17.63 -5.50
CA CYS A 259 -17.77 -16.74 -6.18
C CYS A 259 -19.14 -17.41 -6.31
N THR A 260 -19.17 -18.67 -6.75
CA THR A 260 -20.42 -19.43 -6.83
C THR A 260 -21.07 -19.62 -5.45
N LEU A 261 -20.30 -19.85 -4.39
CA LEU A 261 -20.82 -19.95 -3.03
C LEU A 261 -21.36 -18.63 -2.50
N SER A 262 -20.69 -17.50 -2.79
CA SER A 262 -21.14 -16.17 -2.38
C SER A 262 -22.48 -15.81 -3.04
N ILE A 263 -22.64 -16.08 -4.34
CA ILE A 263 -23.91 -15.89 -5.03
C ILE A 263 -24.97 -16.85 -4.48
N ALA A 264 -24.65 -18.13 -4.36
CA ALA A 264 -25.61 -19.18 -3.99
C ALA A 264 -26.11 -19.08 -2.53
N ASN A 265 -25.29 -18.57 -1.62
CA ASN A 265 -25.61 -18.53 -0.19
C ASN A 265 -25.98 -17.13 0.28
N ASP A 266 -25.36 -16.09 -0.30
CA ASP A 266 -25.47 -14.72 0.20
C ASP A 266 -26.12 -13.77 -0.83
N ASN A 267 -26.37 -14.23 -2.07
CA ASN A 267 -26.80 -13.40 -3.21
C ASN A 267 -25.85 -12.20 -3.45
N SER A 268 -24.59 -12.34 -3.07
CA SER A 268 -23.56 -11.32 -3.26
C SER A 268 -22.81 -11.58 -4.56
N TYR A 269 -22.74 -10.55 -5.39
CA TYR A 269 -21.99 -10.54 -6.65
C TYR A 269 -20.75 -9.65 -6.54
N ALA A 270 -20.58 -8.98 -5.41
CA ALA A 270 -19.42 -8.16 -5.11
C ALA A 270 -18.11 -8.95 -5.37
N PRO A 271 -17.14 -8.35 -6.06
CA PRO A 271 -15.82 -8.93 -6.12
C PRO A 271 -15.20 -8.90 -4.73
N ARG A 272 -14.19 -9.75 -4.52
CA ARG A 272 -13.49 -9.82 -3.23
C ARG A 272 -12.02 -9.49 -3.39
N LEU A 273 -11.40 -9.20 -2.26
CA LEU A 273 -9.96 -9.32 -2.07
C LEU A 273 -9.73 -10.26 -0.90
N ASP A 274 -9.09 -11.40 -1.16
CA ASP A 274 -8.67 -12.32 -0.10
C ASP A 274 -7.30 -11.91 0.45
N GLY A 275 -7.31 -11.06 1.49
CA GLY A 275 -6.10 -10.54 2.12
C GLY A 275 -5.99 -9.01 2.04
N SER A 276 -4.77 -8.51 1.85
CA SER A 276 -4.46 -7.07 1.78
C SER A 276 -4.17 -6.64 0.34
N PRO A 277 -4.48 -5.39 -0.07
CA PRO A 277 -4.11 -4.84 -1.38
C PRO A 277 -2.60 -4.87 -1.67
N THR A 278 -1.78 -5.02 -0.63
CA THR A 278 -0.33 -5.08 -0.69
C THR A 278 0.24 -6.50 -0.62
N ASP A 279 -0.60 -7.54 -0.51
CA ASP A 279 -0.15 -8.93 -0.42
C ASP A 279 0.19 -9.55 -1.78
N LEU A 280 1.31 -9.08 -2.36
CA LEU A 280 1.83 -9.57 -3.63
C LEU A 280 2.43 -10.99 -3.57
N LYS A 281 2.54 -11.57 -2.36
CA LYS A 281 3.10 -12.92 -2.13
C LYS A 281 2.09 -14.03 -2.46
N ARG A 282 0.79 -13.73 -2.43
CA ARG A 282 -0.24 -14.63 -2.93
C ARG A 282 0.03 -14.99 -4.39
N ASN A 283 -0.20 -16.25 -4.74
CA ASN A 283 -0.12 -16.67 -6.13
C ASN A 283 -1.21 -15.97 -6.95
N VAL A 284 -0.87 -15.58 -8.18
CA VAL A 284 -1.87 -15.17 -9.17
C VAL A 284 -2.84 -16.34 -9.39
N ALA A 285 -4.13 -16.03 -9.57
CA ALA A 285 -5.13 -17.06 -9.82
C ALA A 285 -4.76 -17.93 -11.04
N SER A 286 -5.11 -19.22 -10.99
CA SER A 286 -4.76 -20.20 -12.03
C SER A 286 -5.74 -21.37 -12.03
N ASN A 287 -5.66 -22.26 -13.02
CA ASN A 287 -6.54 -23.42 -13.16
C ASN A 287 -6.72 -24.18 -11.83
N GLY A 288 -7.97 -24.31 -11.36
CA GLY A 288 -8.31 -25.00 -10.12
C GLY A 288 -7.87 -24.31 -8.83
N SER A 289 -7.23 -23.14 -8.89
CA SER A 289 -6.72 -22.42 -7.73
C SER A 289 -7.13 -20.95 -7.76
N PRO A 290 -8.06 -20.51 -6.89
CA PRO A 290 -8.26 -19.09 -6.69
C PRO A 290 -6.97 -18.45 -6.20
N GLY A 291 -6.78 -17.18 -6.53
CA GLY A 291 -5.58 -16.44 -6.19
C GLY A 291 -5.82 -14.94 -6.38
N ARG A 292 -4.74 -14.16 -6.27
CA ARG A 292 -4.84 -12.72 -6.44
C ARG A 292 -4.97 -12.31 -7.89
N SER A 293 -5.46 -11.08 -8.10
CA SER A 293 -5.26 -10.40 -9.37
C SER A 293 -3.76 -10.18 -9.65
N PRO A 294 -3.30 -10.37 -10.90
CA PRO A 294 -1.99 -9.89 -11.32
C PRO A 294 -1.89 -8.36 -11.27
N TYR A 295 -3.03 -7.66 -11.32
CA TYR A 295 -3.13 -6.20 -11.34
C TYR A 295 -3.39 -5.58 -9.97
N LEU A 296 -3.26 -6.35 -8.88
CA LEU A 296 -3.25 -5.74 -7.56
C LEU A 296 -2.22 -4.60 -7.56
N PRO A 297 -2.60 -3.38 -7.14
CA PRO A 297 -1.74 -2.23 -7.27
C PRO A 297 -0.44 -2.51 -6.52
N MET A 298 0.67 -2.56 -7.26
CA MET A 298 2.02 -2.59 -6.68
C MET A 298 2.34 -1.20 -6.14
N LYS A 299 1.56 -0.73 -5.18
CA LYS A 299 1.87 0.49 -4.43
C LYS A 299 2.95 0.11 -3.44
N ILE A 300 4.20 0.41 -3.78
CA ILE A 300 5.22 0.62 -2.75
C ILE A 300 4.67 1.78 -1.92
N VAL A 301 4.19 1.49 -0.70
CA VAL A 301 3.85 2.55 0.24
C VAL A 301 5.13 3.34 0.44
N GLU A 302 5.18 4.58 -0.06
CA GLU A 302 6.29 5.48 0.22
C GLU A 302 6.32 5.66 1.73
N LYS A 303 7.25 4.98 2.39
CA LYS A 303 7.49 5.18 3.81
C LYS A 303 7.87 6.63 4.03
N ASN A 304 7.36 7.21 5.10
CA ASN A 304 7.82 8.52 5.54
C ASN A 304 9.32 8.47 5.77
N LYS A 305 10.00 9.58 5.50
CA LYS A 305 11.46 9.70 5.67
C LYS A 305 11.77 10.77 6.70
N ILE A 306 12.69 10.44 7.60
CA ILE A 306 13.29 11.39 8.53
C ILE A 306 14.80 11.27 8.44
N ALA A 307 15.49 12.41 8.42
CA ALA A 307 16.94 12.46 8.31
C ALA A 307 17.49 13.29 9.47
N LEU A 308 18.37 12.69 10.28
CA LEU A 308 19.13 13.40 11.31
C LEU A 308 20.58 13.50 10.86
N GLN A 309 21.15 14.70 10.86
CA GLN A 309 22.54 14.91 10.45
C GLN A 309 23.41 15.31 11.63
N VAL A 310 24.63 14.77 11.68
CA VAL A 310 25.72 15.28 12.50
C VAL A 310 26.64 16.07 11.58
N GLN A 311 26.55 17.39 11.64
CA GLN A 311 27.34 18.31 10.82
C GLN A 311 28.80 18.34 11.26
N ASP A 312 29.01 18.25 12.57
CA ASP A 312 30.32 18.22 13.19
C ASP A 312 30.22 17.48 14.55
N LEU A 313 31.31 16.84 14.93
CA LEU A 313 31.49 16.19 16.23
C LEU A 313 32.86 16.56 16.75
N GLN A 314 32.92 17.16 17.93
CA GLN A 314 34.18 17.63 18.52
C GLN A 314 34.43 17.06 19.91
N ILE A 315 35.70 16.79 20.21
CA ILE A 315 36.17 16.64 21.58
C ILE A 315 36.80 17.97 22.00
N GLN A 316 36.24 18.61 23.01
CA GLN A 316 36.83 19.74 23.71
C GLN A 316 37.53 19.25 24.97
N ASN A 317 38.82 19.53 25.09
CA ASN A 317 39.56 19.25 26.31
C ASN A 317 39.49 20.48 27.23
N ILE A 318 38.80 20.36 28.36
CA ILE A 318 38.66 21.46 29.32
C ILE A 318 39.86 21.49 30.27
N SER A 319 40.25 20.33 30.81
CA SER A 319 41.34 20.24 31.81
C SER A 319 42.01 18.87 31.91
N ALA A 320 41.76 17.95 30.97
CA ALA A 320 42.37 16.64 30.95
C ALA A 320 43.85 16.71 30.53
N GLN A 321 44.71 16.02 31.27
CA GLN A 321 46.16 16.04 31.09
C GLN A 321 46.74 14.63 31.17
N SER A 322 47.32 14.15 30.07
CA SER A 322 48.06 12.88 30.07
C SER A 322 49.32 12.99 30.92
N LEU A 323 49.61 11.96 31.71
CA LEU A 323 50.86 11.84 32.45
C LEU A 323 51.96 11.26 31.55
N SER A 324 53.13 11.89 31.57
CA SER A 324 54.35 11.40 30.93
C SER A 324 55.25 10.76 32.00
N LYS A 325 55.21 9.42 32.11
CA LYS A 325 55.96 8.67 33.11
C LYS A 325 57.42 8.51 32.70
N LYS A 326 58.33 8.88 33.60
CA LYS A 326 59.78 8.73 33.42
C LYS A 326 60.25 7.45 34.10
N LEU A 327 61.17 6.71 33.45
CA LEU A 327 61.86 5.54 34.04
C LEU A 327 62.85 5.95 35.16
N GLY A 328 63.01 7.25 35.42
CA GLY A 328 63.74 7.86 36.52
C GLY A 328 63.55 9.39 36.51
N GLY A 329 63.34 9.99 37.69
CA GLY A 329 62.98 11.41 37.85
C GLY A 329 61.47 11.65 38.03
N ALA A 330 61.05 12.92 38.12
CA ALA A 330 59.63 13.27 38.31
C ALA A 330 58.84 13.14 37.00
N SER A 331 57.74 12.38 37.04
CA SER A 331 56.72 12.37 36.00
C SER A 331 56.14 13.77 35.80
N GLU A 332 55.65 14.07 34.60
CA GLU A 332 55.13 15.40 34.25
C GLU A 332 53.76 15.27 33.59
N TYR A 333 52.86 16.19 33.93
CA TYR A 333 51.57 16.31 33.25
C TYR A 333 51.74 17.14 31.98
N LEU A 334 51.21 16.62 30.88
CA LEU A 334 51.24 17.27 29.58
C LEU A 334 50.10 18.28 29.48
N ASN A 335 50.26 19.36 28.71
CA ASN A 335 49.18 20.33 28.47
C ASN A 335 48.18 19.86 27.40
N TYR A 336 48.05 18.54 27.25
CA TYR A 336 47.16 17.87 26.31
C TYR A 336 46.83 16.48 26.82
N ALA A 337 45.80 15.89 26.23
CA ALA A 337 45.41 14.51 26.48
C ALA A 337 45.27 13.74 25.16
N GLY A 338 45.62 12.45 25.19
CA GLY A 338 45.49 11.53 24.06
C GLY A 338 44.31 10.58 24.25
N PHE A 339 43.40 10.57 23.27
CA PHE A 339 42.14 9.82 23.33
C PHE A 339 42.03 8.72 22.26
N SER A 340 41.44 7.59 22.66
CA SER A 340 40.74 6.68 21.76
C SER A 340 39.23 6.83 21.96
N TYR A 341 38.45 6.62 20.91
CA TYR A 341 36.99 6.71 20.99
C TYR A 341 36.29 5.82 19.98
N ASP A 342 35.04 5.48 20.28
CA ASP A 342 34.07 4.91 19.36
C ASP A 342 32.72 5.57 19.66
N ILE A 343 32.21 6.36 18.72
CA ILE A 343 31.01 7.17 18.86
C ILE A 343 29.95 6.65 17.90
N ARG A 344 28.75 6.39 18.43
CA ARG A 344 27.63 5.81 17.71
C ARG A 344 26.43 6.77 17.66
N LEU A 345 25.79 6.82 16.51
CA LEU A 345 24.45 7.38 16.33
C LEU A 345 23.51 6.24 15.93
N SER A 346 22.43 6.08 16.69
CA SER A 346 21.59 4.89 16.57
C SER A 346 20.12 5.25 16.51
N TYR A 347 19.27 4.32 16.04
CA TYR A 347 17.81 4.49 16.07
C TYR A 347 17.08 3.18 16.30
N ASN A 348 15.81 3.29 16.69
CA ASN A 348 14.85 2.18 16.65
C ASN A 348 13.48 2.71 16.22
N LEU A 349 12.64 1.79 15.76
CA LEU A 349 11.23 1.99 15.43
C LEU A 349 10.44 0.96 16.20
N ASN A 350 9.49 1.37 17.05
CA ASN A 350 8.51 0.49 17.70
C ASN A 350 9.04 -0.77 18.43
N THR A 351 10.35 -0.88 18.66
CA THR A 351 11.02 -2.14 19.07
C THR A 351 12.13 -1.85 20.05
N ASP A 352 12.46 -2.78 20.95
CA ASP A 352 13.62 -2.61 21.85
C ASP A 352 14.99 -2.81 21.16
N THR A 353 15.00 -3.15 19.87
CA THR A 353 16.24 -3.41 19.12
C THR A 353 16.79 -2.11 18.53
N ILE A 354 17.97 -1.71 19.01
CA ILE A 354 18.66 -0.50 18.56
C ILE A 354 19.57 -0.82 17.37
N ASN A 355 19.44 -0.04 16.30
CA ASN A 355 20.32 -0.10 15.13
C ASN A 355 21.50 0.87 15.34
N TYR A 356 22.65 0.33 15.70
CA TYR A 356 23.85 1.10 16.02
C TYR A 356 24.68 1.41 14.77
N ASN A 357 25.06 2.68 14.59
CA ASN A 357 25.98 3.10 13.53
C ASN A 357 27.17 3.86 14.13
N VAL A 358 28.39 3.38 13.87
CA VAL A 358 29.62 4.09 14.27
C VAL A 358 29.83 5.28 13.34
N ILE A 359 29.83 6.49 13.90
CA ILE A 359 29.96 7.75 13.13
C ILE A 359 31.36 8.36 13.21
N ALA A 360 32.11 8.05 14.28
CA ALA A 360 33.49 8.45 14.44
C ALA A 360 34.20 7.43 15.33
N SER A 361 35.36 6.96 14.90
CA SER A 361 36.17 6.04 15.72
C SER A 361 37.65 6.29 15.56
N LYS A 362 38.35 6.08 16.67
CA LYS A 362 39.80 6.04 16.76
C LYS A 362 40.17 4.98 17.78
N GLY A 363 40.50 3.78 17.31
CA GLY A 363 40.91 2.68 18.17
C GLY A 363 42.22 2.94 18.91
N LYS A 364 42.45 2.19 19.98
CA LYS A 364 43.73 2.17 20.70
C LYS A 364 44.84 1.62 19.78
N PRO A 365 45.91 2.39 19.48
CA PRO A 365 47.04 1.87 18.74
C PRO A 365 47.84 0.88 19.60
N SER A 366 48.56 -0.05 18.95
CA SER A 366 49.26 -1.13 19.66
C SER A 366 50.39 -0.64 20.55
N LEU A 367 51.05 0.47 20.19
CA LEU A 367 52.29 0.91 20.83
C LEU A 367 52.37 2.42 21.03
N PHE A 368 52.12 3.24 19.99
CA PHE A 368 52.51 4.65 20.01
C PHE A 368 51.38 5.61 20.41
N PHE A 369 51.65 6.45 21.42
CA PHE A 369 50.76 7.48 21.93
C PHE A 369 50.39 8.51 20.85
N ASP A 370 51.34 8.91 20.02
CA ASP A 370 51.13 9.95 18.99
C ASP A 370 50.14 9.51 17.89
N SER A 371 49.75 8.24 17.89
CA SER A 371 48.69 7.73 17.01
C SER A 371 47.27 7.94 17.56
N LEU A 372 47.13 8.39 18.81
CA LEU A 372 45.85 8.76 19.43
C LEU A 372 45.37 10.13 18.92
N THR A 373 44.12 10.47 19.22
CA THR A 373 43.64 11.84 19.03
C THR A 373 44.11 12.70 20.19
N THR A 374 45.17 13.48 19.95
CA THR A 374 45.66 14.47 20.92
C THR A 374 44.88 15.78 20.83
N VAL A 375 44.45 16.31 21.98
CA VAL A 375 43.74 17.60 22.12
C VAL A 375 44.37 18.40 23.27
N ASN A 376 44.80 19.63 23.01
CA ASN A 376 45.39 20.50 24.03
C ASN A 376 44.33 20.98 25.03
N VAL A 377 44.74 21.28 26.26
CA VAL A 377 43.86 21.91 27.25
C VAL A 377 43.36 23.26 26.71
N GLY A 378 42.04 23.46 26.73
CA GLY A 378 41.34 24.62 26.16
C GLY A 378 41.04 24.52 24.66
N GLU A 379 41.43 23.44 23.99
CA GLU A 379 41.20 23.24 22.55
C GLU A 379 39.95 22.38 22.30
N SER A 380 39.25 22.67 21.20
CA SER A 380 38.26 21.79 20.58
C SER A 380 38.80 21.22 19.29
N LYS A 381 38.68 19.90 19.11
CA LYS A 381 39.13 19.20 17.91
C LYS A 381 37.97 18.43 17.28
N SER A 382 37.68 18.73 16.01
CA SER A 382 36.74 17.92 15.23
C SER A 382 37.30 16.52 15.03
N ILE A 383 36.44 15.53 15.29
CA ILE A 383 36.70 14.10 15.14
C ILE A 383 35.78 13.46 14.11
N LEU A 384 34.90 14.25 13.49
CA LEU A 384 34.07 13.82 12.37
C LEU A 384 34.82 14.06 11.05
N SER A 385 34.90 13.04 10.19
CA SER A 385 35.58 13.18 8.90
C SER A 385 34.70 13.82 7.82
N THR A 386 33.39 13.62 7.90
CA THR A 386 32.39 14.15 6.96
C THR A 386 31.02 14.17 7.63
N ILE A 387 30.11 15.01 7.13
CA ILE A 387 28.73 15.07 7.63
C ILE A 387 28.14 13.66 7.59
N TYR A 388 27.62 13.21 8.72
CA TYR A 388 26.95 11.92 8.82
C TYR A 388 25.43 12.13 8.78
N THR A 389 24.75 11.43 7.87
CA THR A 389 23.28 11.45 7.78
C THR A 389 22.73 10.10 8.21
N LEU A 390 21.83 10.12 9.20
CA LEU A 390 21.02 8.98 9.57
C LEU A 390 19.65 9.11 8.89
N ASP A 391 19.43 8.33 7.84
CA ASP A 391 18.15 8.24 7.14
C ASP A 391 17.31 7.10 7.71
N VAL A 392 16.08 7.42 8.13
CA VAL A 392 15.13 6.45 8.69
C VAL A 392 13.83 6.50 7.90
N GLN A 393 13.38 5.33 7.45
CA GLN A 393 12.08 5.14 6.83
C GLN A 393 11.09 4.59 7.86
N TYR A 394 9.89 5.16 7.96
CA TYR A 394 8.92 4.83 9.00
C TYR A 394 7.46 4.90 8.52
N ASP A 395 6.58 4.22 9.24
CA ASP A 395 5.12 4.22 9.04
C ASP A 395 4.43 5.17 10.05
N ASP A 396 3.22 5.66 9.78
CA ASP A 396 2.54 6.63 10.67
C ASP A 396 2.29 6.10 12.10
N SER A 397 2.23 4.79 12.26
CA SER A 397 2.16 4.12 13.57
C SER A 397 3.50 4.03 14.31
N ASP A 398 4.63 4.37 13.68
CA ASP A 398 5.95 4.18 14.28
C ASP A 398 6.32 5.27 15.29
N GLU A 399 6.72 4.86 16.49
CA GLU A 399 7.49 5.70 17.39
C GLU A 399 8.96 5.66 16.97
N ILE A 400 9.53 6.85 16.75
CA ILE A 400 10.89 7.02 16.26
C ILE A 400 11.75 7.56 17.39
N TYR A 401 12.87 6.90 17.64
CA TYR A 401 13.88 7.40 18.56
C TYR A 401 15.26 7.37 17.93
N PHE A 402 16.10 8.33 18.34
CA PHE A 402 17.53 8.25 18.10
C PHE A 402 18.30 8.26 19.41
N TYR A 403 19.54 7.77 19.34
CA TYR A 403 20.40 7.60 20.49
C TYR A 403 21.80 8.15 20.20
N LEU A 404 22.33 8.90 21.16
CA LEU A 404 23.73 9.26 21.23
C LEU A 404 24.42 8.31 22.19
N ASP A 405 25.48 7.68 21.73
CA ASP A 405 26.25 6.72 22.49
C ASP A 405 27.74 6.82 22.16
N ALA A 406 28.58 6.61 23.17
CA ALA A 406 30.00 6.88 23.05
C ALA A 406 30.83 6.04 24.03
N SER A 407 31.99 5.58 23.58
CA SER A 407 33.08 5.17 24.44
C SER A 407 34.28 6.07 24.22
N ILE A 408 34.90 6.52 25.31
CA ILE A 408 36.08 7.39 25.27
C ILE A 408 37.05 6.91 26.34
N THR A 409 38.32 6.74 25.95
CA THR A 409 39.41 6.37 26.86
C THR A 409 40.56 7.34 26.67
N MET A 410 41.05 7.89 27.77
CA MET A 410 42.28 8.68 27.81
C MET A 410 43.47 7.77 28.12
N TYR A 411 44.65 8.10 27.60
CA TYR A 411 45.88 7.38 27.91
C TYR A 411 46.95 8.28 28.47
N ASP A 412 47.88 7.67 29.19
CA ASP A 412 49.17 8.23 29.57
C ASP A 412 50.26 7.71 28.63
N ARG A 413 51.46 8.29 28.73
CA ARG A 413 52.61 7.87 27.92
C ARG A 413 53.89 7.70 28.72
N THR A 414 54.84 6.98 28.15
CA THR A 414 56.23 6.96 28.64
C THR A 414 57.09 8.07 28.01
N TYR A 415 58.07 8.60 28.75
CA TYR A 415 58.81 9.83 28.37
C TYR A 415 59.79 9.67 27.18
N LYS A 416 60.55 8.57 27.11
CA LYS A 416 61.65 8.41 26.11
C LYS A 416 61.21 7.80 24.79
N ILE A 417 60.25 6.89 24.87
CA ILE A 417 59.55 6.33 23.72
C ILE A 417 58.10 6.69 24.04
N PRO A 418 57.38 7.49 23.22
CA PRO A 418 56.01 7.89 23.53
C PRO A 418 55.06 6.71 23.32
N GLN A 419 55.25 5.65 24.12
CA GLN A 419 54.40 4.48 24.15
C GLN A 419 53.23 4.73 25.07
N ILE A 420 52.09 4.12 24.74
CA ILE A 420 50.93 4.09 25.62
C ILE A 420 51.27 3.35 26.90
N ASP A 421 50.86 3.92 28.04
CA ASP A 421 51.05 3.35 29.37
C ASP A 421 49.71 3.03 30.05
N SER A 422 49.26 3.85 31.01
CA SER A 422 47.96 3.69 31.67
C SER A 422 46.80 4.17 30.80
N ALA A 423 45.60 3.62 31.08
CA ALA A 423 44.34 4.01 30.44
C ALA A 423 43.32 4.40 31.51
N SER A 424 42.59 5.48 31.26
CA SER A 424 41.46 5.94 32.06
C SER A 424 40.20 5.93 31.18
N ILE A 425 39.28 5.02 31.47
CA ILE A 425 37.98 4.93 30.80
C ILE A 425 37.12 6.09 31.30
N LEU A 426 36.64 6.92 30.38
CA LEU A 426 35.84 8.10 30.72
C LEU A 426 34.35 7.78 30.64
N ILE A 427 33.95 7.17 29.54
CA ILE A 427 32.63 6.62 29.29
C ILE A 427 32.77 5.35 28.46
N GLU A 428 31.81 4.43 28.62
CA GLU A 428 31.70 3.20 27.85
C GLU A 428 30.43 3.24 27.02
N GLN A 429 30.39 2.41 25.97
CA GLN A 429 29.16 2.18 25.22
C GLN A 429 28.02 1.79 26.19
N ASP A 430 26.86 2.35 25.91
CA ASP A 430 25.63 2.25 26.69
C ASP A 430 25.71 2.91 28.10
N LYS A 431 26.78 3.67 28.38
CA LYS A 431 27.06 4.34 29.68
C LYS A 431 27.72 5.72 29.51
N PRO A 432 26.97 6.78 29.17
CA PRO A 432 25.51 6.81 29.07
C PRO A 432 24.96 6.64 27.65
N LEU A 433 23.79 6.00 27.56
CA LEU A 433 22.96 5.99 26.36
C LEU A 433 21.90 7.10 26.46
N ILE A 434 22.01 8.14 25.63
CA ILE A 434 21.10 9.30 25.65
C ILE A 434 20.05 9.12 24.55
N LYS A 435 18.77 9.13 24.91
CA LYS A 435 17.63 8.83 24.05
C LYS A 435 16.80 10.08 23.76
N PHE A 436 16.45 10.26 22.49
CA PHE A 436 15.55 11.32 22.02
C PHE A 436 14.37 10.69 21.27
N ARG A 437 13.18 11.26 21.45
CA ARG A 437 11.95 10.86 20.76
C ARG A 437 11.61 11.88 19.68
N TYR A 438 11.14 11.41 18.53
CA TYR A 438 10.52 12.28 17.54
C TYR A 438 9.07 12.58 17.93
N ASP A 439 8.76 13.85 18.14
CA ASP A 439 7.39 14.33 18.36
C ASP A 439 6.74 14.69 17.02
N LYS A 440 5.90 13.78 16.50
CA LYS A 440 5.21 13.95 15.22
C LYS A 440 4.28 15.17 15.18
N THR A 441 3.73 15.59 16.32
CA THR A 441 2.79 16.72 16.38
C THR A 441 3.53 18.06 16.28
N GLN A 442 4.73 18.13 16.86
CA GLN A 442 5.53 19.35 16.89
C GLN A 442 6.62 19.40 15.82
N ASP A 443 6.80 18.32 15.06
CA ASP A 443 7.83 18.16 14.02
C ASP A 443 9.24 18.47 14.56
N MET A 444 9.59 17.79 15.66
CA MET A 444 10.84 18.01 16.38
C MET A 444 11.27 16.81 17.20
N PHE A 445 12.57 16.70 17.44
CA PHE A 445 13.13 15.78 18.42
C PHE A 445 13.18 16.41 19.81
N VAL A 446 12.81 15.62 20.80
CA VAL A 446 12.80 16.00 22.22
C VAL A 446 13.60 14.99 23.04
N PHE A 447 14.29 15.46 24.08
CA PHE A 447 14.90 14.56 25.06
C PHE A 447 13.82 13.64 25.66
N ASP A 448 14.11 12.35 25.73
CA ASP A 448 13.21 11.34 26.29
C ASP A 448 13.76 10.81 27.61
N SER A 449 14.95 10.21 27.57
CA SER A 449 15.56 9.57 28.73
C SER A 449 17.06 9.36 28.54
N SER A 450 17.73 8.92 29.61
CA SER A 450 19.12 8.46 29.57
C SER A 450 19.27 7.21 30.43
N SER A 451 20.10 6.27 30.01
CA SER A 451 20.39 5.04 30.76
C SER A 451 21.88 4.77 30.86
N GLY A 452 22.27 3.80 31.69
CA GLY A 452 23.67 3.55 32.05
C GLY A 452 24.18 4.46 33.15
N ASP A 453 25.50 4.49 33.34
CA ASP A 453 26.11 5.38 34.31
C ASP A 453 26.13 6.83 33.80
N VAL A 454 25.61 7.74 34.62
CA VAL A 454 25.46 9.17 34.33
C VAL A 454 26.01 10.04 35.47
N SER A 455 26.61 9.46 36.52
CA SER A 455 27.00 10.24 37.71
C SER A 455 28.03 11.33 37.40
N ASP A 456 28.92 11.03 36.46
CA ASP A 456 30.03 11.90 36.07
C ASP A 456 29.79 12.64 34.74
N VAL A 457 28.56 12.59 34.23
CA VAL A 457 28.19 13.15 32.92
C VAL A 457 27.04 14.15 33.06
N SER A 458 27.16 15.31 32.42
CA SER A 458 26.10 16.33 32.38
C SER A 458 25.80 16.82 30.97
N PHE A 459 24.52 16.99 30.66
CA PHE A 459 23.99 17.47 29.38
C PHE A 459 22.61 18.12 29.57
N ASP A 460 22.15 18.88 28.57
CA ASP A 460 20.85 19.57 28.62
C ASP A 460 19.67 18.59 28.40
N ARG A 461 18.91 18.33 29.46
CA ARG A 461 17.71 17.46 29.42
C ARG A 461 16.46 18.17 28.91
N THR A 462 16.57 19.45 28.57
CA THR A 462 15.52 20.25 27.92
C THR A 462 15.78 20.46 26.43
N PHE A 463 16.81 19.78 25.90
CA PHE A 463 17.21 19.91 24.51
C PHE A 463 16.08 19.52 23.56
N THR A 464 15.93 20.35 22.53
CA THR A 464 14.95 20.19 21.47
C THR A 464 15.56 20.59 20.13
N LEU A 465 15.23 19.86 19.07
CA LEU A 465 15.71 20.10 17.72
C LEU A 465 14.56 20.05 16.73
N LYS A 466 14.18 21.20 16.17
CA LYS A 466 13.08 21.32 15.20
C LYS A 466 13.55 21.04 13.79
N LYS A 467 12.62 20.69 12.90
CA LYS A 467 12.91 20.54 11.48
C LYS A 467 13.44 21.85 10.85
N GLY A 468 14.46 21.72 10.01
CA GLY A 468 15.25 22.81 9.44
C GLY A 468 16.23 23.49 10.41
N GLU A 469 16.38 23.01 11.65
CA GLU A 469 17.21 23.66 12.67
C GLU A 469 18.57 22.98 12.81
N THR A 470 19.60 23.76 13.12
CA THR A 470 20.91 23.23 13.55
C THR A 470 21.23 23.72 14.95
N LYS A 471 21.48 22.80 15.88
CA LYS A 471 21.83 23.10 17.28
C LYS A 471 22.97 22.24 17.80
N GLN A 472 23.67 22.77 18.79
CA GLN A 472 24.70 22.02 19.51
C GLN A 472 24.11 21.28 20.69
N PHE A 473 24.43 19.99 20.78
CA PHE A 473 24.19 19.18 21.97
C PHE A 473 25.53 18.84 22.62
N GLU A 474 25.67 19.16 23.90
CA GLU A 474 26.93 19.09 24.63
C GLU A 474 26.85 18.08 25.77
N ILE A 475 27.82 17.16 25.81
CA ILE A 475 27.99 16.17 26.87
C ILE A 475 29.30 16.48 27.59
N THR A 476 29.23 16.96 28.83
CA THR A 476 30.41 17.18 29.67
C THR A 476 30.68 15.94 30.50
N ILE A 477 31.91 15.44 30.46
CA ILE A 477 32.36 14.23 31.14
C ILE A 477 33.45 14.63 32.13
N ASN A 478 33.19 14.43 33.41
CA ASN A 478 34.14 14.67 34.48
C ASN A 478 34.78 13.35 34.89
N ASN A 479 36.06 13.36 35.27
CA ASN A 479 36.70 12.15 35.77
C ASN A 479 37.83 12.52 36.73
N SER A 480 37.88 11.85 37.89
CA SER A 480 38.89 12.11 38.93
C SER A 480 40.30 11.69 38.54
N SER A 481 40.45 10.84 37.53
CA SER A 481 41.71 10.20 37.14
C SER A 481 42.40 10.84 35.94
N ILE A 482 41.93 12.01 35.47
CA ILE A 482 42.44 12.63 34.24
C ILE A 482 42.97 14.05 34.39
N GLY A 483 42.89 14.67 35.57
CA GLY A 483 43.50 15.97 35.83
C GLY A 483 44.92 15.87 36.39
N ALA A 484 45.63 17.00 36.42
CA ALA A 484 46.95 17.05 37.04
C ALA A 484 46.89 16.95 38.56
N ASN A 485 47.91 16.32 39.14
CA ASN A 485 48.13 16.19 40.59
C ASN A 485 46.91 15.64 41.33
N GLU A 486 46.29 14.58 40.79
CA GLU A 486 45.10 13.94 41.38
C GLU A 486 43.86 14.84 41.44
N ALA A 487 43.87 15.98 40.74
CA ALA A 487 42.66 16.78 40.55
C ALA A 487 41.74 16.14 39.51
N SER A 488 40.43 16.35 39.67
CA SER A 488 39.46 15.98 38.64
C SER A 488 39.70 16.78 37.36
N GLY A 489 39.63 16.10 36.22
CA GLY A 489 39.65 16.74 34.91
C GLY A 489 38.30 16.61 34.20
N SER A 490 38.14 17.36 33.11
CA SER A 490 36.90 17.40 32.35
C SER A 490 37.16 17.49 30.85
N ILE A 491 36.30 16.85 30.08
CA ILE A 491 36.21 16.98 28.62
C ILE A 491 34.75 17.19 28.23
N LYS A 492 34.52 17.66 27.01
CA LYS A 492 33.17 17.79 26.44
C LYS A 492 33.13 17.17 25.04
N LEU A 493 32.09 16.40 24.79
CA LEU A 493 31.72 15.92 23.46
C LEU A 493 30.62 16.82 22.91
N ILE A 494 30.86 17.45 21.76
CA ILE A 494 29.97 18.47 21.18
C ILE A 494 29.47 17.96 19.83
N TYR A 495 28.15 17.73 19.73
CA TYR A 495 27.48 17.35 18.50
C TYR A 495 26.84 18.59 17.89
N SER A 496 27.11 18.89 16.61
CA SER A 496 26.31 19.85 15.84
C SER A 496 25.27 19.08 15.04
N LEU A 497 24.03 19.07 15.53
CA LEU A 497 22.93 18.27 14.99
C LEU A 497 22.01 19.11 14.10
N THR A 498 21.60 18.57 12.96
CA THR A 498 20.57 19.14 12.09
C THR A 498 19.42 18.15 11.91
N TYR A 499 18.20 18.64 12.07
CA TYR A 499 16.98 17.94 11.67
C TYR A 499 16.21 18.86 10.72
#